data_AF-A0A6C0KLQ5-F1
#
_entry.id   AF-A0A6C0KLQ5-F1
#
_cell.length_a   1.000
_cell.length_b   1.000
_cell.length_c   1.000
_cell.angle_alpha   90.00
_cell.angle_beta   90.00
_cell.angle_gamma   90.00
#
_symmetry.space_group_name_H-M   'P 1'
#
loop_
_entity.id
_entity.type
_entity.pdbx_description
1 polymer ?
#
loop_
_entity_poly.entity_id
_entity_poly.type
_entity_poly.pdbx_seq_one_letter_code
_entity_poly.pdbx_strand_id
1 'polypeptide(L)'
;MKGKYTRLEMFGAITSFCIKNDLHITYLERTKKAELEAIIIKYDINVEELLFEKAEAHKNAVNGFQNITNKAFEDFTDKIQILVDRTKMLVSLLNDEQKEKYKEYCESQILK
;
A
#
# COMPACT_ATOMS: atom_id res chain seq x y z
N MET A 1 -9.37 -13.59 -28.04
CA MET A 1 -8.19 -14.42 -27.65
C MET A 1 -8.48 -15.11 -26.32
N LYS A 2 -8.69 -16.44 -26.30
CA LYS A 2 -9.01 -17.22 -25.08
C LYS A 2 -7.71 -17.72 -24.44
N GLY A 3 -7.47 -17.41 -23.17
CA GLY A 3 -6.46 -18.08 -22.33
C GLY A 3 -5.14 -17.36 -22.00
N LYS A 4 -4.81 -16.21 -22.61
CA LYS A 4 -3.50 -15.54 -22.39
C LYS A 4 -3.31 -14.95 -21.00
N TYR A 5 -4.33 -14.30 -20.44
CA TYR A 5 -4.19 -13.54 -19.20
C TYR A 5 -4.37 -14.42 -17.96
N THR A 6 -3.67 -14.07 -16.89
CA THR A 6 -3.86 -14.64 -15.56
C THR A 6 -5.23 -14.23 -15.00
N ARG A 7 -5.71 -14.98 -14.00
CA ARG A 7 -6.96 -14.64 -13.30
C ARG A 7 -6.93 -13.22 -12.72
N LEU A 8 -5.77 -12.82 -12.19
CA LEU A 8 -5.58 -11.51 -11.57
C LEU A 8 -5.67 -10.37 -12.59
N GLU A 9 -5.03 -10.53 -13.75
CA GLU A 9 -5.11 -9.58 -14.85
C GLU A 9 -6.54 -9.43 -15.38
N MET A 10 -7.25 -10.55 -15.56
CA MET A 10 -8.66 -10.55 -15.96
C MET A 10 -9.53 -9.84 -14.93
N PHE A 11 -9.35 -10.15 -13.65
CA PHE A 11 -10.04 -9.49 -12.55
C PHE A 11 -9.78 -7.98 -12.56
N GLY A 12 -8.53 -7.58 -12.74
CA GLY A 12 -8.13 -6.17 -12.82
C GLY A 12 -8.80 -5.45 -13.98
N ALA A 13 -8.79 -6.04 -15.18
CA ALA A 13 -9.43 -5.46 -16.36
C ALA A 13 -10.96 -5.37 -16.22
N ILE A 14 -11.62 -6.43 -15.75
CA ILE A 14 -13.08 -6.41 -15.53
C ILE A 14 -13.46 -5.36 -14.49
N THR A 15 -12.68 -5.24 -13.41
CA THR A 15 -12.93 -4.22 -12.37
C THR A 15 -12.79 -2.81 -12.94
N SER A 16 -11.73 -2.53 -13.70
CA SER A 16 -11.54 -1.23 -14.36
C SER A 16 -12.69 -0.93 -15.33
N PHE A 17 -13.11 -1.91 -16.13
CA PHE A 17 -14.26 -1.78 -17.03
C PHE A 17 -15.54 -1.46 -16.27
N CYS A 18 -15.80 -2.16 -15.16
CA CYS A 18 -16.98 -1.95 -14.33
C CYS A 18 -17.01 -0.52 -13.76
N ILE A 19 -15.88 -0.03 -13.24
CA ILE A 19 -15.76 1.34 -12.71
C ILE A 19 -16.01 2.37 -13.82
N LYS A 20 -15.41 2.20 -15.00
CA LYS A 20 -15.58 3.12 -16.14
C LYS A 20 -17.02 3.22 -16.65
N ASN A 21 -17.80 2.16 -16.52
CA ASN A 21 -19.16 2.05 -17.05
C ASN A 21 -20.24 2.09 -15.95
N ASP A 22 -19.88 2.42 -14.71
CA ASP A 22 -20.78 2.42 -13.54
C ASP A 22 -21.56 1.10 -13.37
N LEU A 23 -20.88 -0.02 -13.63
CA LEU A 23 -21.42 -1.37 -13.47
C LEU A 23 -20.98 -1.96 -12.13
N HIS A 24 -21.90 -2.61 -11.43
CA HIS A 24 -21.60 -3.25 -10.15
C HIS A 24 -21.68 -4.78 -10.28
N ILE A 25 -20.54 -5.47 -10.18
CA ILE A 25 -20.47 -6.94 -10.17
C ILE A 25 -19.96 -7.40 -8.80
N THR A 26 -20.86 -7.87 -7.94
CA THR A 26 -20.63 -8.12 -6.51
C THR A 26 -19.84 -9.40 -6.16
N TYR A 27 -19.32 -10.14 -7.14
CA TYR A 27 -18.73 -11.47 -6.88
C TYR A 27 -17.40 -11.77 -7.57
N LEU A 28 -16.79 -10.79 -8.24
CA LEU A 28 -15.58 -10.98 -9.06
C LEU A 28 -14.41 -11.64 -8.30
N GLU A 29 -14.26 -11.34 -7.02
CA GLU A 29 -13.17 -11.87 -6.19
C GLU A 29 -13.24 -13.38 -5.97
N ARG A 30 -14.45 -13.97 -6.05
CA ARG A 30 -14.68 -15.42 -5.86
C ARG A 30 -14.87 -16.16 -7.18
N THR A 31 -15.00 -15.41 -8.29
CA THR A 31 -15.21 -15.95 -9.63
C THR A 31 -13.97 -16.71 -10.12
N LYS A 32 -14.18 -17.89 -10.71
CA LYS A 32 -13.12 -18.72 -11.30
C LYS A 32 -12.63 -18.10 -12.60
N LYS A 33 -11.41 -18.45 -13.04
CA LYS A 33 -10.82 -17.91 -14.28
C LYS A 33 -11.74 -18.08 -15.50
N ALA A 34 -12.33 -19.26 -15.68
CA ALA A 34 -13.22 -19.54 -16.81
C ALA A 34 -14.48 -18.66 -16.82
N GLU A 35 -15.00 -18.31 -15.64
CA GLU A 35 -16.16 -17.43 -15.51
C GLU A 35 -15.78 -15.96 -15.79
N LEU A 36 -14.58 -15.53 -15.38
CA LEU A 36 -14.03 -14.22 -15.77
C LEU A 36 -13.84 -14.12 -17.30
N GLU A 37 -13.35 -15.18 -17.94
CA GLU A 37 -13.25 -15.25 -19.41
C GLU A 37 -14.62 -15.12 -20.07
N ALA A 38 -15.66 -15.74 -19.50
CA ALA A 38 -17.02 -15.59 -19.99
C ALA A 38 -17.54 -14.15 -19.85
N ILE A 39 -17.23 -13.47 -18.74
CA ILE A 39 -17.55 -12.04 -18.56
C ILE A 39 -16.84 -11.18 -19.60
N ILE A 40 -15.53 -11.40 -19.81
CA ILE A 40 -14.74 -10.68 -20.81
C ILE A 40 -15.35 -10.82 -22.21
N ILE A 41 -15.74 -12.04 -22.60
CA ILE A 41 -16.39 -12.28 -23.90
C ILE A 41 -17.77 -11.63 -23.95
N LYS A 42 -18.57 -11.77 -22.89
CA LYS A 42 -19.94 -11.25 -22.83
C LYS A 42 -20.00 -9.74 -23.00
N TYR A 43 -19.06 -9.01 -22.39
CA TYR A 43 -19.01 -7.55 -22.41
C TYR A 43 -17.97 -7.00 -23.39
N ASP A 44 -17.40 -7.85 -24.26
CA ASP A 44 -16.35 -7.50 -25.23
C ASP A 44 -15.22 -6.66 -24.62
N ILE A 45 -14.72 -7.10 -23.45
CA ILE A 45 -13.74 -6.34 -22.67
C ILE A 45 -12.35 -6.49 -23.30
N ASN A 46 -11.77 -5.37 -23.74
CA ASN A 46 -10.38 -5.32 -24.18
C ASN A 46 -9.42 -5.32 -22.98
N VAL A 47 -8.98 -6.51 -22.58
CA VAL A 47 -8.14 -6.72 -21.40
C VAL A 47 -6.78 -6.00 -21.53
N GLU A 48 -6.17 -6.03 -22.70
CA GLU A 48 -4.83 -5.47 -22.92
C GLU A 48 -4.81 -3.96 -22.77
N GLU A 49 -5.79 -3.28 -23.36
CA GLU A 49 -5.96 -1.83 -23.28
C GLU A 49 -6.18 -1.38 -21.83
N LEU A 50 -7.09 -2.03 -21.10
CA LEU A 50 -7.38 -1.67 -19.71
C LEU A 50 -6.20 -1.91 -18.76
N LEU A 51 -5.38 -2.93 -19.02
CA LEU A 51 -4.16 -3.18 -18.25
C LEU A 51 -3.08 -2.13 -18.58
N PHE A 52 -2.96 -1.75 -19.85
CA PHE A 52 -2.03 -0.71 -20.28
C PHE A 52 -2.36 0.65 -19.67
N GLU A 53 -3.63 1.08 -19.75
CA GLU A 53 -4.10 2.33 -19.14
C GLU A 53 -3.85 2.35 -17.63
N LYS A 54 -4.05 1.21 -16.95
CA LYS A 54 -3.80 1.10 -15.50
C LYS A 54 -2.31 1.20 -15.18
N ALA A 55 -1.45 0.63 -16.02
CA ALA A 55 -0.01 0.74 -15.88
C ALA A 55 0.48 2.18 -16.10
N GLU A 56 -0.05 2.90 -17.09
CA GLU A 56 0.25 4.32 -17.31
C GLU A 56 -0.25 5.20 -16.17
N ALA A 57 -1.49 5.01 -15.71
CA ALA A 57 -2.03 5.72 -14.55
C ALA A 57 -1.17 5.50 -13.29
N HIS A 58 -0.72 4.26 -13.06
CA HIS A 58 0.19 3.95 -11.96
C HIS A 58 1.55 4.63 -12.13
N LYS A 59 2.14 4.62 -13.34
CA LYS A 59 3.41 5.30 -13.61
C LYS A 59 3.32 6.81 -13.38
N ASN A 60 2.22 7.43 -13.79
CA ASN A 60 1.96 8.85 -13.57
C ASN A 60 1.75 9.16 -12.07
N ALA A 61 1.03 8.30 -11.35
CA ALA A 61 0.85 8.43 -9.91
C ALA A 61 2.17 8.27 -9.14
N VAL A 62 3.00 7.27 -9.47
CA VAL A 62 4.31 7.04 -8.85
C VAL A 62 5.25 8.24 -9.06
N ASN A 63 5.30 8.78 -10.28
CA ASN A 63 6.10 9.97 -10.58
C ASN A 63 5.63 11.21 -9.80
N GLY A 64 4.33 11.33 -9.51
CA GLY A 64 3.79 12.39 -8.64
C GLY A 64 4.05 12.15 -7.14
N PHE A 65 4.08 10.89 -6.71
CA PHE A 65 4.26 10.50 -5.31
C PHE A 65 5.70 10.68 -4.81
N GLN A 66 6.68 10.48 -5.69
CA GLN A 66 8.11 10.53 -5.35
C GLN A 66 8.57 11.88 -4.78
N ASN A 67 7.91 12.97 -5.15
CA ASN A 67 8.18 14.32 -4.63
C ASN A 67 7.48 14.60 -3.28
N ILE A 68 6.39 13.90 -2.95
CA ILE A 68 5.65 14.08 -1.70
C ILE A 68 6.29 13.24 -0.58
N THR A 69 6.77 12.04 -0.91
CA THR A 69 7.37 11.11 0.05
C THR A 69 8.67 11.62 0.66
N ASN A 70 9.52 12.31 -0.10
CA ASN A 70 10.81 12.77 0.43
C ASN A 70 10.64 13.85 1.50
N LYS A 71 9.78 14.85 1.25
CA LYS A 71 9.48 15.89 2.24
C LYS A 71 8.75 15.34 3.47
N ALA A 72 7.78 14.44 3.27
CA ALA A 72 7.07 13.81 4.39
C ALA A 72 7.99 12.91 5.24
N PHE A 73 8.97 12.26 4.60
CA PHE A 73 9.97 11.41 5.28
C PHE A 73 11.01 12.25 6.02
N GLU A 74 11.46 13.37 5.45
CA GLU A 74 12.32 14.35 6.12
C GLU A 74 11.62 14.95 7.35
N ASP A 75 10.38 15.45 7.18
CA ASP A 75 9.58 15.99 8.29
C ASP A 75 9.33 14.96 9.40
N PHE A 76 9.19 13.68 9.06
CA PHE A 76 9.03 12.59 10.02
C PHE A 76 10.34 12.29 10.77
N THR A 77 11.45 12.25 10.05
CA THR A 77 12.80 12.03 10.62
C THR A 77 13.14 13.14 11.61
N ASP A 78 12.89 14.40 11.25
CA ASP A 78 13.14 15.55 12.14
C ASP A 78 12.30 15.49 13.41
N LYS A 79 11.02 15.09 13.32
CA LYS A 79 10.16 14.91 14.48
C LYS A 79 10.64 13.79 15.40
N ILE A 80 11.09 12.67 14.84
CA ILE A 80 11.70 11.59 15.63
C ILE A 80 12.95 12.08 16.33
N GLN A 81 13.82 12.81 15.63
CA GLN A 81 15.06 13.32 16.20
C GLN A 81 14.81 14.25 17.40
N ILE A 82 13.82 15.14 17.29
CA ILE A 82 13.37 15.99 18.39
C ILE A 82 12.91 15.17 19.60
N LEU A 83 12.16 14.08 19.37
CA LEU A 83 11.71 13.20 20.46
C LEU A 83 12.88 12.46 21.12
N VAL A 84 13.82 11.95 20.33
CA VAL A 84 15.03 11.29 20.83
C VAL A 84 15.84 12.25 21.70
N ASP A 85 16.06 13.48 21.25
CA ASP A 85 16.86 14.46 21.99
C ASP A 85 16.17 14.92 23.27
N ARG A 86 14.84 15.08 23.24
CA ARG A 86 14.06 15.34 24.46
C ARG A 86 14.13 14.19 25.44
N THR A 87 14.01 12.95 24.98
CA THR A 87 14.15 11.77 25.84
C THR A 87 15.54 11.68 26.45
N LYS A 88 16.61 11.92 25.68
CA LYS A 88 17.98 11.98 26.21
C LYS A 88 18.14 13.04 27.29
N MET A 89 17.60 14.23 27.05
CA MET A 89 17.60 15.30 28.04
C MET A 89 16.88 14.87 29.32
N LEU A 90 15.66 14.32 29.20
CA LEU A 90 14.89 13.83 30.36
C LEU A 90 15.63 12.71 31.13
N VAL A 91 16.25 11.77 30.42
CA VAL A 91 17.05 10.70 31.04
C VAL A 91 18.29 11.25 31.76
N SER A 92 18.89 12.34 31.25
CA SER A 92 20.03 12.98 31.91
C SER A 92 19.69 13.62 33.26
N LEU A 93 18.42 14.02 33.45
CA LEU A 93 17.91 14.58 34.72
C LEU A 93 17.64 13.52 35.79
N LEU A 94 17.63 12.24 35.43
CA LEU A 94 17.42 11.14 36.36
C LEU A 94 18.69 10.87 37.19
N ASN A 95 18.49 10.45 38.43
CA ASN A 95 19.58 9.91 39.25
C ASN A 95 19.90 8.45 38.89
N ASP A 96 20.97 7.89 39.46
CA ASP A 96 21.48 6.57 39.07
C ASP A 96 20.49 5.43 39.36
N GLU A 97 19.77 5.47 40.48
CA GLU A 97 18.73 4.48 40.81
C GLU A 97 17.56 4.52 39.81
N GLN A 98 17.14 5.72 39.40
CA GLN A 98 16.07 5.92 38.43
C GLN A 98 16.47 5.50 37.01
N LYS A 99 17.74 5.71 36.64
CA LYS A 99 18.29 5.27 35.35
C LYS A 99 18.29 3.76 35.22
N GLU A 100 18.67 3.04 36.28
CA GLU A 100 18.67 1.57 36.27
C GLU A 100 17.24 1.02 36.11
N LYS A 101 16.27 1.54 36.87
CA LYS A 101 14.85 1.16 36.70
C LYS A 101 14.29 1.48 35.31
N TYR A 102 14.69 2.61 34.73
CA TYR A 102 14.29 2.98 33.37
C TYR A 102 14.88 2.02 32.33
N LYS A 103 16.13 1.61 32.50
CA LYS A 103 16.80 0.63 31.63
C LYS A 103 16.13 -0.74 31.70
N GLU A 104 15.87 -1.25 32.90
CA GLU A 104 15.15 -2.52 33.12
C GLU A 104 13.76 -2.50 32.47
N TYR A 105 13.03 -1.39 32.61
CA TYR A 105 11.75 -1.20 31.94
C TYR A 105 11.89 -1.27 30.41
N CYS A 106 12.83 -0.54 29.82
CA CYS A 106 13.06 -0.55 28.37
C CYS A 106 13.41 -1.95 27.84
N GLU A 107 14.28 -2.68 28.54
CA GLU A 107 14.67 -4.04 28.17
C GLU A 107 13.48 -5.02 28.23
N SER A 108 12.56 -4.84 29.18
CA SER A 108 11.34 -5.65 29.31
C SER A 108 10.34 -5.46 28.15
N GLN A 109 10.41 -4.34 27.42
CA GLN A 109 9.53 -4.06 26.29
C GLN A 109 10.03 -4.65 24.95
N ILE A 110 11.33 -4.93 24.83
CA ILE A 110 11.95 -5.48 23.60
C ILE A 110 11.74 -7.00 23.48
N LEU A 111 11.51 -7.68 24.60
CA LEU A 111 11.37 -9.15 24.69
C LEU A 111 9.91 -9.66 24.57
N LYS A 112 9.00 -8.86 24.02
CA LYS A 112 7.61 -9.24 23.70
C LYS A 112 7.37 -9.20 22.20
#